data_AF-S7PXI9-F1
#
_entry.id   AF-S7PXI9-F1
#
_cell.length_a   1.000
_cell.length_b   1.000
_cell.length_c   1.000
_cell.angle_alpha   90.00
_cell.angle_beta   90.00
_cell.angle_gamma   90.00
#
_symmetry.space_group_name_H-M   'P 1'
#
loop_
_entity.id
_entity.type
_entity.pdbx_description
1 polymer ?
#
loop_
_entity_poly.entity_id
_entity_poly.type
_entity_poly.pdbx_seq_one_letter_code
_entity_poly.pdbx_strand_id
1 'polypeptide(L)'
;PEAKTLKGALCRAIQARREHDRQTREDRVEPVLHSNFLIAPRKAPPYKCSPQGVINEIAEGPLRRARLARHQELRKGFISIFADRHAKILQHQQELRETYLRLHEEWKAKCADLDRDKAKPPAPGEGPSTSGRTTRRSAATMGDAVRSDLEMEQIIASLGNEDLTDATSLAARNAAKIPDMISVVKGRADYVFDDTNNRVLDPPKFYSSRTGFYDWTEEETQTFFEQFAAHPKQFGII
;
A
#
# COMPACT_ATOMS: atom_id res chain seq x y z
N PRO A 1 45.26 -6.88 27.34
CA PRO A 1 44.61 -5.56 27.56
C PRO A 1 44.66 -4.69 26.28
N GLU A 2 44.18 -5.23 25.14
CA GLU A 2 44.16 -4.54 23.83
C GLU A 2 42.86 -4.84 23.07
N ALA A 3 41.74 -4.50 23.69
CA ALA A 3 40.40 -4.65 23.11
C ALA A 3 39.59 -3.35 23.23
N LYS A 4 40.25 -2.18 23.12
CA LYS A 4 39.60 -0.87 23.26
C LYS A 4 39.64 0.02 22.02
N THR A 5 40.14 -0.47 20.88
CA THR A 5 40.14 0.30 19.63
C THR A 5 39.25 -0.40 18.61
N LEU A 6 38.21 0.29 18.13
CA LEU A 6 37.24 -0.14 17.11
C LEU A 6 37.90 -0.88 15.92
N LYS A 7 39.05 -0.34 15.48
CA LYS A 7 39.90 -0.92 14.43
C LYS A 7 40.34 -2.36 14.74
N GLY A 8 40.67 -2.68 15.99
CA GLY A 8 41.10 -4.01 16.40
C GLY A 8 39.95 -5.03 16.44
N ALA A 9 38.73 -4.60 16.79
CA ALA A 9 37.55 -5.44 16.71
C ALA A 9 37.16 -5.73 15.26
N LEU A 10 37.24 -4.72 14.39
CA LEU A 10 36.94 -4.84 12.96
C LEU A 10 37.95 -5.73 12.23
N CYS A 11 39.25 -5.58 12.53
CA CYS A 11 40.29 -6.48 12.01
C CYS A 11 40.02 -7.94 12.40
N ARG A 12 39.65 -8.20 13.67
CA ARG A 12 39.30 -9.56 14.12
C ARG A 12 38.06 -10.12 13.41
N ALA A 13 37.04 -9.30 13.17
CA ALA A 13 35.83 -9.74 12.44
C ALA A 13 36.10 -10.01 10.95
N ILE A 14 36.93 -9.20 10.30
CA ILE A 14 37.36 -9.42 8.91
C ILE A 14 38.24 -10.68 8.81
N GLN A 15 39.11 -10.90 9.78
CA GLN A 15 39.99 -12.06 9.83
C GLN A 15 39.20 -13.34 10.08
N ALA A 16 38.23 -13.32 11.01
CA ALA A 16 37.28 -14.43 11.22
C ALA A 16 36.43 -14.71 9.96
N ARG A 17 35.97 -13.67 9.23
CA ARG A 17 35.26 -13.85 7.95
C ARG A 17 36.15 -14.45 6.88
N ARG A 18 37.42 -14.04 6.76
CA ARG A 18 38.38 -14.63 5.82
C ARG A 18 38.70 -16.09 6.13
N GLU A 19 38.67 -16.48 7.40
CA GLU A 19 38.87 -17.88 7.81
C GLU A 19 37.71 -18.79 7.39
N HIS A 20 36.50 -18.22 7.26
CA HIS A 20 35.23 -18.94 7.01
C HIS A 20 34.70 -18.77 5.58
N ASP A 21 35.04 -17.71 4.86
CA ASP A 21 34.70 -17.51 3.44
C ASP A 21 35.85 -17.97 2.54
N ARG A 22 36.09 -19.28 2.53
CA ARG A 22 37.16 -19.93 1.76
C ARG A 22 36.80 -20.15 0.29
N GLN A 23 35.56 -19.90 -0.10
CA GLN A 23 35.10 -20.18 -1.45
C GLN A 23 35.49 -19.03 -2.36
N THR A 24 36.38 -19.31 -3.31
CA THR A 24 36.71 -18.38 -4.38
C THR A 24 35.48 -18.15 -5.26
N ARG A 25 35.49 -17.08 -6.06
CA ARG A 25 34.39 -16.80 -6.99
C ARG A 25 34.19 -17.98 -7.94
N GLU A 26 35.29 -18.57 -8.35
CA GLU A 26 35.38 -19.73 -9.23
C GLU A 26 34.68 -20.94 -8.57
N ASP A 27 34.93 -21.20 -7.29
CA ASP A 27 34.28 -22.30 -6.54
C ASP A 27 32.76 -22.15 -6.43
N ARG A 28 32.24 -20.92 -6.48
CA ARG A 28 30.79 -20.66 -6.49
C ARG A 28 30.17 -20.79 -7.88
N VAL A 29 30.94 -20.46 -8.92
CA VAL A 29 30.48 -20.40 -10.31
C VAL A 29 30.58 -21.75 -11.01
N GLU A 30 31.64 -22.51 -10.77
CA GLU A 30 31.89 -23.83 -11.39
C GLU A 30 30.74 -24.83 -11.19
N PRO A 31 30.16 -25.01 -9.98
CA PRO A 31 29.03 -25.92 -9.80
C PRO A 31 27.80 -25.53 -10.61
N VAL A 32 27.56 -24.23 -10.78
CA VAL A 32 26.44 -23.68 -11.55
C VAL A 32 26.69 -23.86 -13.05
N LEU A 33 27.91 -23.63 -13.52
CA LEU A 33 28.27 -23.91 -14.91
C LEU A 33 28.14 -25.41 -15.21
N HIS A 34 28.62 -26.27 -14.33
CA HIS A 34 28.52 -27.72 -14.48
C HIS A 34 27.07 -28.19 -14.56
N SER A 35 26.20 -27.72 -13.67
CA SER A 35 24.78 -28.07 -13.70
C SER A 35 24.09 -27.56 -14.97
N ASN A 36 24.41 -26.35 -15.41
CA ASN A 36 23.90 -25.78 -16.65
C ASN A 36 24.36 -26.59 -17.88
N PHE A 37 25.61 -27.05 -17.92
CA PHE A 37 26.12 -27.89 -18.99
C PHE A 37 25.44 -29.28 -19.06
N LEU A 38 24.95 -29.81 -17.93
CA LEU A 38 24.20 -31.06 -17.89
C LEU A 38 22.76 -30.89 -18.42
N ILE A 39 22.16 -29.73 -18.20
CA ILE A 39 20.79 -29.40 -18.65
C ILE A 39 20.78 -28.97 -20.12
N ALA A 40 21.81 -28.25 -20.57
CA ALA A 40 21.90 -27.75 -21.92
C ALA A 40 22.05 -28.90 -22.93
N PRO A 41 21.23 -28.97 -23.99
CA PRO A 41 21.42 -29.97 -25.03
C PRO A 41 22.80 -29.78 -25.67
N ARG A 42 23.57 -30.87 -25.80
CA ARG A 42 24.84 -30.92 -26.55
C ARG A 42 24.61 -30.75 -28.06
N LYS A 43 24.04 -29.62 -28.49
CA LYS A 43 24.13 -29.20 -29.88
C LYS A 43 25.33 -28.28 -29.98
N ALA A 44 26.42 -28.79 -30.52
CA ALA A 44 27.48 -27.93 -31.03
C ALA A 44 26.80 -26.89 -31.96
N PRO A 45 27.07 -25.59 -31.81
CA PRO A 45 26.59 -24.62 -32.78
C PRO A 45 27.07 -25.10 -34.15
N PRO A 46 26.18 -25.21 -35.16
CA PRO A 46 26.60 -25.65 -36.48
C PRO A 46 27.76 -24.78 -36.93
N TYR A 47 28.83 -25.40 -37.45
CA TYR A 47 30.14 -24.82 -37.74
C TYR A 47 30.11 -23.63 -38.75
N LYS A 48 28.92 -23.24 -39.22
CA LYS A 48 28.66 -22.11 -40.13
C LYS A 48 27.35 -21.40 -39.74
N CYS A 49 27.23 -20.96 -38.50
CA CYS A 49 26.09 -20.18 -38.05
C CYS A 49 26.34 -18.70 -38.38
N SER A 50 25.94 -18.26 -39.58
CA SER A 50 25.91 -16.83 -39.89
C SER A 50 24.88 -16.14 -38.98
N PRO A 51 25.14 -14.95 -38.41
CA PRO A 51 24.16 -14.20 -37.62
C PRO A 51 22.82 -14.04 -38.34
N GLN A 52 22.87 -13.81 -39.66
CA GLN A 52 21.67 -13.71 -40.48
C GLN A 52 20.91 -15.04 -40.59
N GLY A 53 21.63 -16.16 -40.58
CA GLY A 53 21.03 -17.49 -40.56
C GLY A 53 20.25 -17.77 -39.27
N VAL A 54 20.77 -17.34 -38.12
CA VAL A 54 20.07 -17.43 -36.82
C VAL A 54 18.84 -16.54 -36.81
N ILE A 55 18.96 -15.30 -37.28
CA ILE A 55 17.84 -14.37 -37.36
C ILE A 55 16.73 -14.96 -38.23
N ASN A 56 17.08 -15.53 -39.40
CA ASN A 56 16.11 -16.16 -40.28
C ASN A 56 15.51 -17.44 -39.68
N GLU A 57 16.28 -18.25 -38.94
CA GLU A 57 15.76 -19.41 -38.21
C GLU A 57 14.77 -19.00 -37.11
N ILE A 58 15.09 -17.95 -36.35
CA ILE A 58 14.18 -17.44 -35.32
C ILE A 58 12.96 -16.78 -35.96
N ALA A 59 13.14 -16.13 -37.12
CA ALA A 59 12.10 -15.38 -37.78
C ALA A 59 11.14 -16.22 -38.65
N GLU A 60 11.62 -17.30 -39.25
CA GLU A 60 10.85 -18.08 -40.22
C GLU A 60 10.95 -19.59 -39.98
N GLY A 61 11.76 -19.97 -38.99
CA GLY A 61 12.00 -21.37 -38.66
C GLY A 61 10.76 -22.11 -38.16
N PRO A 62 10.87 -23.45 -38.11
CA PRO A 62 9.76 -24.33 -37.81
C PRO A 62 9.18 -24.07 -36.41
N LEU A 63 10.01 -23.70 -35.44
CA LEU A 63 9.58 -23.37 -34.09
C LEU A 63 8.71 -22.11 -34.06
N ARG A 64 9.06 -21.05 -34.80
CA ARG A 64 8.24 -19.84 -34.89
C ARG A 64 6.90 -20.12 -35.59
N ARG A 65 6.90 -20.92 -36.66
CA ARG A 65 5.66 -21.34 -37.34
C ARG A 65 4.74 -22.15 -36.43
N ALA A 66 5.27 -23.11 -35.68
CA ALA A 66 4.49 -23.88 -34.70
C ALA A 66 3.90 -22.99 -33.59
N ARG A 67 4.67 -22.02 -33.07
CA ARG A 67 4.16 -21.03 -32.10
C ARG A 67 3.05 -20.17 -32.69
N LEU A 68 3.20 -19.71 -33.93
CA LEU A 68 2.19 -18.88 -34.60
C LEU A 68 0.89 -19.66 -34.85
N ALA A 69 0.99 -20.92 -35.28
CA ALA A 69 -0.17 -21.80 -35.46
C ALA A 69 -0.92 -21.98 -34.13
N ARG A 70 -0.21 -22.32 -33.05
CA ARG A 70 -0.79 -22.42 -31.70
C ARG A 70 -1.41 -21.10 -31.23
N HIS A 71 -0.76 -19.97 -31.53
CA HIS A 71 -1.34 -18.65 -31.23
C HIS A 71 -2.65 -18.43 -31.99
N GLN A 72 -2.72 -18.76 -33.29
CA GLN A 72 -3.92 -18.60 -34.10
C GLN A 72 -5.07 -19.49 -33.61
N GLU A 73 -4.77 -20.73 -33.21
CA GLU A 73 -5.75 -21.64 -32.60
C GLU A 73 -6.34 -21.05 -31.33
N LEU A 74 -5.50 -20.57 -30.42
CA LEU A 74 -5.94 -20.03 -29.13
C LEU A 74 -6.58 -18.64 -29.25
N ARG A 75 -6.20 -17.85 -30.26
CA ARG A 75 -6.65 -16.46 -30.45
C ARG A 75 -8.17 -16.35 -30.46
N LYS A 76 -8.87 -17.26 -31.14
CA LYS A 76 -10.33 -17.22 -31.25
C LYS A 76 -11.01 -17.41 -29.89
N GLY A 77 -10.53 -18.35 -29.08
CA GLY A 77 -11.04 -18.59 -27.73
C GLY A 77 -10.72 -17.43 -26.78
N PHE A 78 -9.54 -16.82 -26.88
CA PHE A 78 -9.21 -15.63 -26.09
C PHE A 78 -10.12 -14.45 -26.42
N ILE A 79 -10.39 -14.21 -27.71
CA ILE A 79 -11.29 -13.11 -28.13
C ILE A 79 -12.68 -13.30 -27.52
N SER A 80 -13.25 -14.51 -27.57
CA SER A 80 -14.58 -14.76 -26.99
C SER A 80 -14.57 -14.58 -25.46
N ILE A 81 -13.59 -15.15 -24.77
CA ILE A 81 -13.48 -15.03 -23.31
C ILE A 81 -13.31 -13.56 -22.88
N PHE A 82 -12.50 -12.79 -23.60
CA PHE A 82 -12.31 -11.37 -23.30
C PHE A 82 -13.56 -10.55 -23.60
N ALA A 83 -14.27 -10.84 -24.69
CA ALA A 83 -15.54 -10.20 -25.00
C ALA A 83 -16.58 -10.46 -23.90
N ASP A 84 -16.75 -11.72 -23.48
CA ASP A 84 -17.68 -12.11 -22.42
C ASP A 84 -17.32 -11.46 -21.08
N ARG A 85 -16.03 -11.46 -20.73
CA ARG A 85 -15.55 -10.79 -19.51
C ARG A 85 -15.84 -9.30 -19.56
N HIS A 86 -15.60 -8.65 -20.70
CA HIS A 86 -15.83 -7.22 -20.85
C HIS A 86 -17.32 -6.90 -20.75
N ALA A 87 -18.19 -7.69 -21.38
CA ALA A 87 -19.64 -7.55 -21.26
C ALA A 87 -20.12 -7.68 -19.81
N LYS A 88 -19.63 -8.66 -19.05
CA LYS A 88 -19.95 -8.82 -17.63
C LYS A 88 -19.52 -7.63 -16.78
N ILE A 89 -18.34 -7.06 -17.05
CA ILE A 89 -17.86 -5.86 -16.35
C ILE A 89 -18.78 -4.68 -16.63
N LEU A 90 -19.15 -4.47 -17.90
CA LEU A 90 -20.04 -3.37 -18.29
C LEU A 90 -21.42 -3.52 -17.66
N GLN A 91 -21.98 -4.73 -17.64
CA GLN A 91 -23.24 -5.02 -16.97
C GLN A 91 -23.17 -4.69 -15.47
N HIS A 92 -22.12 -5.16 -14.79
CA HIS A 92 -21.96 -4.88 -13.36
C HIS A 92 -21.79 -3.37 -13.07
N GLN A 93 -21.06 -2.65 -13.94
CA GLN A 93 -20.94 -1.20 -13.83
C GLN A 93 -22.29 -0.48 -14.00
N GLN A 94 -23.16 -0.97 -14.89
CA GLN A 94 -24.51 -0.44 -15.06
C GLN A 94 -25.35 -0.67 -13.81
N GLU A 95 -25.37 -1.90 -13.28
CA GLU A 95 -26.09 -2.25 -12.05
C GLU A 95 -25.63 -1.39 -10.85
N LEU A 96 -24.31 -1.20 -10.69
CA LEU A 96 -23.76 -0.33 -9.65
C LEU A 96 -24.17 1.14 -9.83
N ARG A 97 -24.23 1.62 -11.07
CA ARG A 97 -24.65 2.99 -11.36
C ARG A 97 -26.11 3.22 -11.03
N GLU A 98 -26.98 2.28 -11.40
CA GLU A 98 -28.42 2.35 -11.10
C GLU A 98 -28.68 2.29 -9.60
N THR A 99 -28.05 1.34 -8.91
CA THR A 99 -28.17 1.19 -7.46
C THR A 99 -27.67 2.42 -6.71
N TYR A 100 -26.53 2.99 -7.13
CA TYR A 100 -26.01 4.24 -6.59
C TYR A 100 -26.99 5.40 -6.78
N LEU A 101 -27.51 5.60 -8.00
CA LEU A 101 -28.44 6.69 -8.30
C LEU A 101 -29.69 6.59 -7.43
N ARG A 102 -30.27 5.40 -7.32
CA ARG A 102 -31.43 5.14 -6.46
C ARG A 102 -31.15 5.51 -5.00
N LEU A 103 -30.07 4.99 -4.44
CA LEU A 103 -29.71 5.25 -3.03
C LEU A 103 -29.37 6.74 -2.80
N HIS A 104 -28.76 7.39 -3.80
CA HIS A 104 -28.43 8.80 -3.74
C HIS A 104 -29.69 9.68 -3.75
N GLU A 105 -30.73 9.32 -4.52
CA GLU A 105 -32.02 10.00 -4.50
C GLU A 105 -32.72 9.85 -3.14
N GLU A 106 -32.75 8.63 -2.59
CA GLU A 106 -33.28 8.36 -1.25
C GLU A 106 -32.53 9.18 -0.17
N TRP A 107 -31.20 9.23 -0.26
CA TRP A 107 -30.37 10.02 0.66
C TRP A 107 -30.65 11.51 0.55
N LYS A 108 -30.78 12.06 -0.67
CA LYS A 108 -31.11 13.47 -0.88
C LYS A 108 -32.48 13.82 -0.30
N ALA A 109 -33.48 12.96 -0.46
CA ALA A 109 -34.80 13.17 0.14
C ALA A 109 -34.70 13.24 1.67
N LYS A 110 -33.96 12.31 2.28
CA LYS A 110 -33.72 12.30 3.72
C LYS A 110 -32.98 13.55 4.22
N CYS A 111 -31.97 14.01 3.47
CA CYS A 111 -31.29 15.27 3.79
C CYS A 111 -32.25 16.47 3.75
N ALA A 112 -33.12 16.55 2.74
CA ALA A 112 -34.10 17.62 2.63
C ALA A 112 -35.11 17.61 3.81
N ASP A 113 -35.50 16.43 4.29
CA ASP A 113 -36.36 16.30 5.47
C ASP A 113 -35.63 16.74 6.76
N LEU A 114 -34.38 16.33 6.95
CA LEU A 114 -33.56 16.78 8.09
C LEU A 114 -33.32 18.30 8.06
N ASP A 115 -33.13 18.89 6.88
CA ASP A 115 -32.96 20.33 6.74
C ASP A 115 -34.27 21.08 7.05
N ARG A 116 -35.43 20.49 6.71
CA ARG A 116 -36.75 21.00 7.09
C ARG A 116 -36.97 20.96 8.59
N ASP A 117 -36.56 19.87 9.24
CA ASP A 117 -36.65 19.70 10.69
C ASP A 117 -35.75 20.70 11.42
N LYS A 118 -34.54 20.97 10.89
CA LYS A 118 -33.64 22.01 11.43
C LYS A 118 -34.15 23.43 11.17
N ALA A 119 -34.81 23.68 10.04
CA ALA A 119 -35.37 24.97 9.69
C ALA A 119 -36.68 25.29 10.44
N LYS A 120 -37.33 24.28 11.04
CA LYS A 120 -38.45 24.48 11.95
C LYS A 120 -37.93 25.21 13.20
N PRO A 121 -38.35 26.46 13.47
CA PRO A 121 -37.94 27.14 14.70
C PRO A 121 -38.44 26.32 15.91
N PRO A 122 -37.66 26.23 17.00
CA PRO A 122 -38.11 25.56 18.21
C PRO A 122 -39.41 26.24 18.66
N ALA A 123 -40.43 25.45 18.97
CA ALA A 123 -41.67 25.97 19.54
C ALA A 123 -41.32 26.76 20.80
N PRO A 124 -41.87 27.97 21.01
CA PRO A 124 -41.57 28.77 22.19
C PRO A 124 -42.09 28.05 23.43
N GLY A 125 -41.22 27.31 24.12
CA GLY A 125 -41.55 26.54 25.32
C GLY A 125 -40.78 25.23 25.50
N GLU A 126 -40.15 24.69 24.46
CA GLU A 126 -39.34 23.48 24.58
C GLU A 126 -37.85 23.84 24.46
N GLY A 127 -37.15 23.82 25.59
CA GLY A 127 -35.69 23.90 25.65
C GLY A 127 -35.03 22.77 24.85
N PRO A 128 -33.70 22.83 24.61
CA PRO A 128 -33.00 21.90 23.73
C PRO A 128 -33.33 20.47 24.14
N SER A 129 -34.11 19.80 23.30
CA SER A 129 -34.48 18.40 23.51
C SER A 129 -33.22 17.60 23.35
N THR A 130 -32.59 17.27 24.48
CA THR A 130 -31.48 16.35 24.54
C THR A 130 -32.02 15.02 24.00
N SER A 131 -31.65 14.70 22.76
CA SER A 131 -31.85 13.38 22.17
C SER A 131 -30.89 12.42 22.88
N GLY A 132 -31.17 12.19 24.16
CA GLY A 132 -30.42 11.36 25.08
C GLY A 132 -31.13 10.05 25.20
N ARG A 133 -30.43 8.98 24.81
CA ARG A 133 -30.81 7.61 25.09
C ARG A 133 -31.17 7.47 26.58
N THR A 134 -32.46 7.33 26.85
CA THR A 134 -33.02 7.08 28.17
C THR A 134 -32.31 5.91 28.85
N THR A 135 -31.53 6.20 29.89
CA THR A 135 -31.21 5.21 30.92
C THR A 135 -31.71 5.78 32.24
N ARG A 136 -32.83 5.19 32.67
CA ARG A 136 -33.63 5.52 33.84
C ARG A 136 -32.79 5.76 35.09
N ARG A 137 -32.79 7.00 35.58
CA ARG A 137 -33.12 7.37 36.97
C ARG A 137 -33.26 8.89 37.08
N SER A 138 -34.50 9.29 37.24
CA SER A 138 -34.97 10.61 37.66
C SER A 138 -34.15 11.17 38.82
N ALA A 139 -33.69 12.41 38.66
CA ALA A 139 -33.50 13.34 39.75
C ALA A 139 -33.80 14.76 39.23
N ALA A 140 -35.10 15.04 39.05
CA ALA A 140 -35.68 16.36 38.83
C ALA A 140 -35.23 17.07 37.53
N THR A 141 -36.08 17.71 36.73
CA THR A 141 -36.78 18.95 37.13
C THR A 141 -35.90 19.92 37.95
N MET A 142 -34.57 19.90 37.75
CA MET A 142 -33.68 20.94 38.22
C MET A 142 -33.98 22.19 37.39
N GLY A 143 -34.75 23.10 38.01
CA GLY A 143 -34.87 24.46 37.52
C GLY A 143 -33.47 25.07 37.38
N ASP A 144 -33.40 26.03 36.46
CA ASP A 144 -32.27 26.82 35.96
C ASP A 144 -31.46 27.62 37.03
N ALA A 145 -31.40 27.14 38.27
CA ALA A 145 -30.69 27.79 39.36
C ALA A 145 -29.82 26.77 40.12
N VAL A 146 -28.50 26.95 40.02
CA VAL A 146 -27.49 26.25 40.82
C VAL A 146 -27.66 26.65 42.29
N ARG A 147 -27.99 25.71 43.18
CA ARG A 147 -28.26 26.00 44.59
C ARG A 147 -27.05 25.76 45.50
N SER A 148 -26.02 25.08 45.02
CA SER A 148 -24.77 24.87 45.77
C SER A 148 -23.54 24.71 44.88
N ASP A 149 -22.37 24.98 45.45
CA ASP A 149 -21.06 24.79 44.79
C ASP A 149 -20.83 23.32 44.36
N LEU A 150 -21.35 22.37 45.13
CA LEU A 150 -21.31 20.95 44.77
C LEU A 150 -22.14 20.64 43.52
N GLU A 151 -23.29 21.30 43.34
CA GLU A 151 -24.09 21.16 42.12
C GLU A 151 -23.39 21.82 40.92
N MET A 152 -22.68 22.95 41.14
CA MET A 152 -21.87 23.58 40.10
C MET A 152 -20.77 22.63 39.61
N GLU A 153 -20.01 22.04 40.53
CA GLU A 153 -18.95 21.08 40.20
C GLU A 153 -19.50 19.83 39.50
N GLN A 154 -20.67 19.35 39.90
CA GLN A 154 -21.32 18.22 39.24
C GLN A 154 -21.78 18.55 37.81
N ILE A 155 -22.29 19.76 37.58
CA ILE A 155 -22.67 20.22 36.24
C ILE A 155 -21.43 20.37 35.37
N ILE A 156 -20.34 20.96 35.89
CA ILE A 156 -19.07 21.10 35.16
C ILE A 156 -18.48 19.73 34.81
N ALA A 157 -18.47 18.79 35.76
CA ALA A 157 -18.01 17.42 35.54
C ALA A 157 -18.87 16.67 34.52
N SER A 158 -20.19 16.91 34.50
CA SER A 158 -21.11 16.34 33.52
C SER A 158 -20.89 16.93 32.12
N LEU A 159 -20.75 18.25 32.01
CA LEU A 159 -20.52 18.95 30.74
C LEU A 159 -19.24 18.46 30.05
N GLY A 160 -18.15 18.30 30.82
CA GLY A 160 -16.88 17.80 30.28
C GLY A 160 -16.97 16.35 29.75
N ASN A 161 -17.86 15.55 30.31
CA ASN A 161 -18.06 14.15 29.90
C ASN A 161 -19.06 14.03 28.73
N GLU A 162 -20.01 14.96 28.63
CA GLU A 162 -20.93 15.06 27.48
C GLU A 162 -20.16 15.31 26.19
N ASP A 163 -19.18 16.22 26.16
CA ASP A 163 -18.37 16.49 24.96
C ASP A 163 -17.53 15.29 24.49
N LEU A 164 -17.17 14.39 25.40
CA LEU A 164 -16.41 13.16 25.13
C LEU A 164 -17.31 12.02 24.63
N THR A 165 -18.61 12.07 24.91
CA THR A 165 -19.56 10.99 24.59
C THR A 165 -20.64 11.40 23.59
N ASP A 166 -20.75 12.71 23.29
CA ASP A 166 -21.65 13.23 22.28
C ASP A 166 -21.27 12.68 20.90
N ALA A 167 -22.26 12.05 20.27
CA ALA A 167 -22.12 11.46 18.95
C ALA A 167 -21.78 12.51 17.89
N THR A 168 -22.20 13.77 18.06
CA THR A 168 -21.92 14.85 17.12
C THR A 168 -20.46 15.30 17.20
N SER A 169 -19.97 15.57 18.42
CA SER A 169 -18.56 15.84 18.72
C SER A 169 -17.64 14.71 18.25
N LEU A 170 -17.98 13.46 18.58
CA LEU A 170 -17.22 12.28 18.16
C LEU A 170 -17.26 12.06 16.65
N ALA A 171 -18.38 12.30 15.98
CA ALA A 171 -18.48 12.18 14.53
C ALA A 171 -17.62 13.23 13.82
N ALA A 172 -17.54 14.46 14.33
CA ALA A 172 -16.67 15.49 13.77
C ALA A 172 -15.18 15.13 13.91
N ARG A 173 -14.77 14.56 15.04
CA ARG A 173 -13.38 14.12 15.29
C ARG A 173 -13.00 12.85 14.51
N ASN A 174 -13.94 11.93 14.34
CA ASN A 174 -13.73 10.64 13.67
C ASN A 174 -14.17 10.63 12.20
N ALA A 175 -14.51 11.79 11.63
CA ALA A 175 -14.82 11.90 10.22
C ALA A 175 -13.58 11.53 9.40
N ALA A 176 -13.67 10.44 8.65
CA ALA A 176 -12.61 10.05 7.73
C ALA A 176 -12.45 11.15 6.67
N LYS A 177 -11.24 11.68 6.51
CA LYS A 177 -10.91 12.59 5.42
C LYS A 177 -10.77 11.76 4.13
N ILE A 178 -11.90 11.58 3.44
CA ILE A 178 -11.93 10.87 2.16
C ILE A 178 -11.20 11.75 1.13
N PRO A 179 -10.11 11.27 0.52
CA PRO A 179 -9.46 11.97 -0.58
C PRO A 179 -10.46 12.21 -1.71
N ASP A 180 -10.37 13.35 -2.39
CA ASP A 180 -11.27 13.68 -3.50
C ASP A 180 -11.24 12.56 -4.54
N MET A 181 -12.40 12.00 -4.88
CA MET A 181 -12.47 10.97 -5.92
C MET A 181 -12.04 11.62 -7.22
N ILE A 182 -11.05 11.01 -7.90
CA ILE A 182 -10.46 11.50 -9.14
C ILE A 182 -11.58 12.06 -10.05
N SER A 183 -11.59 13.38 -10.27
CA SER A 183 -12.71 14.02 -10.93
C SER A 183 -12.86 13.46 -12.35
N VAL A 184 -14.04 12.90 -12.63
CA VAL A 184 -14.42 12.41 -13.97
C VAL A 184 -14.47 13.55 -14.98
N VAL A 185 -14.49 14.80 -14.51
CA VAL A 185 -14.52 16.04 -15.32
C VAL A 185 -13.24 16.23 -16.13
N LYS A 186 -12.08 15.82 -15.61
CA LYS A 186 -10.79 15.95 -16.32
C LYS A 186 -10.43 14.76 -17.20
N GLY A 187 -11.26 13.72 -17.25
CA GLY A 187 -11.11 12.60 -18.19
C GLY A 187 -9.73 11.95 -18.11
N ARG A 188 -9.62 10.89 -17.28
CA ARG A 188 -8.45 10.02 -17.12
C ARG A 188 -7.34 10.68 -16.29
N ALA A 189 -7.07 10.11 -15.12
CA ALA A 189 -5.76 10.31 -14.51
C ALA A 189 -4.71 9.68 -15.44
N ASP A 190 -3.59 10.36 -15.66
CA ASP A 190 -2.43 9.87 -16.42
C ASP A 190 -1.71 8.74 -15.68
N TYR A 191 -2.44 7.68 -15.34
CA TYR A 191 -1.83 6.42 -14.97
C TYR A 191 -1.36 5.77 -16.26
N VAL A 192 -0.10 6.02 -16.59
CA VAL A 192 0.61 5.21 -17.59
C VAL A 192 0.72 3.82 -17.00
N PHE A 193 0.07 2.85 -17.65
CA PHE A 193 0.28 1.45 -17.33
C PHE A 193 1.75 1.13 -17.61
N ASP A 194 2.52 0.88 -16.56
CA ASP A 194 3.91 0.49 -16.66
C ASP A 194 3.99 -1.01 -17.00
N ASP A 195 3.91 -1.32 -18.30
CA ASP A 195 4.04 -2.68 -18.86
C ASP A 195 5.49 -3.19 -18.86
N THR A 196 6.43 -2.43 -18.26
CA THR A 196 7.83 -2.84 -18.30
C THR A 196 8.11 -4.06 -17.43
N ASN A 197 7.16 -4.58 -16.63
CA ASN A 197 7.35 -5.75 -15.77
C ASN A 197 8.63 -5.65 -14.90
N ASN A 198 8.97 -4.44 -14.44
CA ASN A 198 10.23 -4.14 -13.75
C ASN A 198 11.49 -4.52 -14.56
N ARG A 199 11.44 -4.42 -15.89
CA ARG A 199 12.56 -4.70 -16.78
C ARG A 199 13.65 -3.66 -16.57
N VAL A 200 14.71 -4.07 -15.91
CA VAL A 200 15.90 -3.26 -15.69
C VAL A 200 16.73 -3.19 -16.97
N LEU A 201 16.70 -2.04 -17.65
CA LEU A 201 17.45 -1.82 -18.91
C LEU A 201 18.97 -1.70 -18.68
N ASP A 202 19.37 -1.14 -17.53
CA ASP A 202 20.77 -0.92 -17.15
C ASP A 202 20.98 -1.40 -15.70
N PRO A 203 21.28 -2.71 -15.51
CA PRO A 203 21.46 -3.28 -14.19
C PRO A 203 22.56 -2.60 -13.35
N PRO A 204 23.75 -2.27 -13.90
CA PRO A 204 24.77 -1.53 -13.18
C PRO A 204 24.29 -0.19 -12.60
N LYS A 205 23.47 0.55 -13.35
CA LYS A 205 22.91 1.83 -12.89
C LYS A 205 21.76 1.64 -11.92
N PHE A 206 20.86 0.69 -12.18
CA PHE A 206 19.67 0.45 -11.35
C PHE A 206 20.01 -0.14 -9.99
N TYR A 207 20.94 -1.11 -9.95
CA TYR A 207 21.46 -1.70 -8.71
C TYR A 207 22.71 -0.98 -8.19
N SER A 208 23.09 0.16 -8.79
CA SER A 208 24.10 1.02 -8.18
C SER A 208 23.63 1.39 -6.77
N SER A 209 24.57 1.47 -5.83
CA SER A 209 24.35 1.82 -4.44
C SER A 209 23.97 3.31 -4.28
N ARG A 210 22.94 3.75 -4.99
CA ARG A 210 22.28 5.04 -4.83
C ARG A 210 21.33 5.03 -3.63
N THR A 211 21.62 4.18 -2.65
CA THR A 211 20.82 3.95 -1.44
C THR A 211 21.07 5.00 -0.35
N GLY A 212 21.72 6.12 -0.67
CA GLY A 212 22.11 7.12 0.34
C GLY A 212 23.06 6.59 1.41
N PHE A 213 23.61 5.37 1.27
CA PHE A 213 24.58 4.81 2.22
C PHE A 213 25.89 5.62 2.26
N TYR A 214 26.15 6.43 1.22
CA TYR A 214 27.25 7.40 1.18
C TYR A 214 26.86 8.79 1.70
N ASP A 215 25.60 9.01 2.06
CA ASP A 215 25.07 10.30 2.54
C ASP A 215 24.92 10.34 4.08
N TRP A 216 25.39 9.30 4.79
CA TRP A 216 25.37 9.27 6.25
C TRP A 216 26.43 10.23 6.80
N THR A 217 26.01 11.14 7.66
CA THR A 217 26.94 11.97 8.43
C THR A 217 27.73 11.10 9.42
N GLU A 218 28.89 11.59 9.86
CA GLU A 218 29.69 10.90 10.88
C GLU A 218 28.90 10.72 12.19
N GLU A 219 28.06 11.70 12.53
CA GLU A 219 27.19 11.69 13.71
C GLU A 219 26.10 10.61 13.63
N GLU A 220 25.41 10.49 12.49
CA GLU A 220 24.41 9.44 12.26
C GLU A 220 25.05 8.04 12.28
N THR A 221 26.23 7.91 11.68
CA THR A 221 26.99 6.66 11.65
C THR A 221 27.36 6.22 13.06
N GLN A 222 27.81 7.16 13.90
CA GLN A 222 28.17 6.89 15.28
C GLN A 222 26.94 6.53 16.13
N THR A 223 25.84 7.27 15.98
CA THR A 223 24.57 6.99 16.66
C THR A 223 24.07 5.59 16.32
N PHE A 224 24.13 5.21 15.03
CA PHE A 224 23.75 3.86 14.61
C PHE A 224 24.64 2.79 15.22
N PHE A 225 25.95 2.99 15.32
CA PHE A 225 26.83 2.01 15.98
C PHE A 225 26.54 1.86 17.47
N GLU A 226 26.27 2.96 18.17
CA GLU A 226 25.93 2.94 19.59
C GLU A 226 24.61 2.21 19.84
N GLN A 227 23.57 2.56 19.07
CA GLN A 227 22.24 1.93 19.16
C GLN A 227 22.27 0.47 18.70
N PHE A 228 23.04 0.13 17.66
CA PHE A 228 23.22 -1.26 17.22
C PHE A 228 23.97 -2.11 18.25
N ALA A 229 24.92 -1.52 18.99
CA ALA A 229 25.61 -2.21 20.08
C ALA A 229 24.67 -2.50 21.26
N ALA A 230 23.76 -1.57 21.57
CA ALA A 230 22.74 -1.74 22.61
C ALA A 230 21.63 -2.72 22.19
N HIS A 231 21.19 -2.68 20.93
CA HIS A 231 20.03 -3.40 20.40
C HIS A 231 20.38 -4.18 19.11
N PRO A 232 21.17 -5.28 19.19
CA PRO A 232 21.70 -5.96 18.02
C PRO A 232 20.59 -6.50 17.11
N LYS A 233 20.63 -6.10 15.82
CA LYS A 233 19.69 -6.52 14.76
C LYS A 233 18.21 -6.14 14.99
N GLN A 234 17.95 -5.17 15.87
CA GLN A 234 16.61 -4.62 16.09
C GLN A 234 16.46 -3.26 15.40
N PHE A 235 16.48 -3.26 14.06
CA PHE A 235 16.46 -2.05 13.22
C PHE A 235 15.17 -1.22 13.28
N GLY A 236 14.14 -1.66 14.02
CA GLY A 236 12.95 -0.85 14.26
C GLY A 236 13.07 0.08 15.47
N ILE A 237 14.07 -0.16 16.33
CA ILE A 237 14.35 0.62 17.55
C ILE A 237 15.56 1.53 17.35
N ILE A 238 16.50 1.12 16.48
CA ILE A 238 17.65 1.88 16.00
C ILE A 238 17.19 2.87 14.93
#